data_AF-A0A1H6YPN9-F1
#
_entry.id   AF-A0A1H6YPN9-F1
#
_cell.length_a   1.000
_cell.length_b   1.000
_cell.length_c   1.000
_cell.angle_alpha   90.00
_cell.angle_beta   90.00
_cell.angle_gamma   90.00
#
_symmetry.space_group_name_H-M   'P 1'
#
loop_
_entity.id
_entity.type
_entity.pdbx_description
1 polymer ?
#
loop_
_entity_poly.entity_id
_entity_poly.type
_entity_poly.pdbx_seq_one_letter_code
_entity_poly.pdbx_strand_id
1 'polypeptide(L)'
;MKYLSLLSILFISTSVSAQYLLPVKVENCIIDKFCLDCGDKRAGYKEKDFSKLLKALNTELHLEGLDGKIMFQVLVAPNGTGCVISHTDESKNQITNTIIEHLNNFAKWTPSVTDGKKELKTSINVLFTISNNKIDGSIERVDFEKFEESFDHPTDPEITNKDYQYRNVNLPNYKIEVWNTKNSSLIKNNVAHIDIDSNDKVWTLSDTKLQVFNGKNFELNEYIDLKNNNKSGFYEISINQIDEVWVYGNGMLYTINNGVWNRQDKILPKDANVYKIDTNPKSNEIFIGSNKGLVIYKDKKYRVID
;
A
#
# COMPACT_ATOMS: atom_id res chain seq x y z
N MET A 1 -40.04 -7.26 -24.75
CA MET A 1 -38.81 -6.48 -25.01
C MET A 1 -37.78 -6.81 -23.95
N LYS A 2 -36.60 -7.26 -24.38
CA LYS A 2 -35.46 -7.64 -23.55
C LYS A 2 -34.83 -6.39 -22.94
N TYR A 3 -34.67 -6.35 -21.62
CA TYR A 3 -33.61 -5.56 -21.00
C TYR A 3 -32.84 -6.50 -20.08
N LEU A 4 -31.79 -7.09 -20.65
CA LEU A 4 -30.77 -7.83 -19.95
C LEU A 4 -29.91 -6.77 -19.23
N SER A 5 -30.12 -6.59 -17.92
CA SER A 5 -29.27 -5.72 -17.11
C SER A 5 -27.88 -6.35 -17.00
N LEU A 6 -26.93 -5.84 -17.80
CA LEU A 6 -25.52 -6.18 -17.69
C LEU A 6 -24.98 -5.49 -16.43
N LEU A 7 -25.01 -6.21 -15.31
CA LEU A 7 -24.33 -5.81 -14.08
C LEU A 7 -22.82 -5.94 -14.32
N SER A 8 -22.20 -4.86 -14.77
CA SER A 8 -20.76 -4.77 -14.97
C SER A 8 -20.13 -4.57 -13.60
N ILE A 9 -19.81 -5.65 -12.90
CA ILE A 9 -18.97 -5.61 -11.71
C ILE A 9 -17.58 -5.19 -12.20
N LEU A 10 -17.29 -3.89 -12.13
CA LEU A 10 -15.92 -3.41 -12.21
C LEU A 10 -15.21 -3.92 -10.95
N PHE A 11 -14.53 -5.06 -11.08
CA PHE A 11 -13.42 -5.37 -10.21
C PHE A 11 -12.40 -4.25 -10.40
N ILE A 12 -12.38 -3.31 -9.46
CA ILE A 12 -11.29 -2.35 -9.32
C ILE A 12 -10.10 -3.20 -8.87
N SER A 13 -9.32 -3.71 -9.83
CA SER A 13 -8.01 -4.26 -9.53
C SER A 13 -7.20 -3.12 -8.93
N THR A 14 -6.89 -3.25 -7.64
CA THR A 14 -6.08 -2.31 -6.86
C THR A 14 -4.72 -2.23 -7.52
N SER A 15 -4.58 -1.25 -8.39
CA SER A 15 -3.35 -1.02 -9.11
C SER A 15 -2.60 0.00 -8.30
N VAL A 16 -1.68 -0.51 -7.49
CA VAL A 16 -0.83 0.33 -6.66
C VAL A 16 -0.02 1.22 -7.59
N SER A 17 0.18 2.48 -7.20
CA SER A 17 1.20 3.32 -7.84
C SER A 17 2.51 2.54 -7.89
N ALA A 18 3.17 2.55 -9.03
CA ALA A 18 4.40 1.83 -9.22
C ALA A 18 5.42 2.10 -8.10
N GLN A 19 5.93 1.04 -7.47
CA GLN A 19 6.95 1.14 -6.43
C GLN A 19 8.13 0.24 -6.77
N TYR A 20 9.33 0.81 -6.59
CA TYR A 20 10.55 0.04 -6.54
C TYR A 20 10.60 -0.67 -5.20
N LEU A 21 10.75 -2.00 -5.21
CA LEU A 21 10.82 -2.80 -3.98
C LEU A 21 12.24 -2.89 -3.43
N LEU A 22 13.24 -2.73 -4.29
CA LEU A 22 14.65 -2.94 -3.96
C LEU A 22 15.42 -1.60 -4.00
N PRO A 23 16.52 -1.46 -3.26
CA PRO A 23 17.15 -0.17 -2.99
C PRO A 23 17.76 0.51 -4.23
N VAL A 24 18.27 -0.27 -5.20
CA VAL A 24 18.91 0.29 -6.39
C VAL A 24 17.94 0.30 -7.56
N LYS A 25 17.64 1.48 -8.09
CA LYS A 25 16.71 1.68 -9.21
C LYS A 25 17.41 1.56 -10.56
N VAL A 26 16.69 1.04 -11.55
CA VAL A 26 17.13 0.93 -12.95
C VAL A 26 16.17 1.74 -13.82
N GLU A 27 16.67 2.80 -14.46
CA GLU A 27 15.85 3.79 -15.19
C GLU A 27 15.68 3.45 -16.69
N ASN A 28 15.31 2.20 -16.99
CA ASN A 28 15.29 1.70 -18.36
C ASN A 28 13.89 1.29 -18.85
N CYS A 29 12.89 1.45 -17.98
CA CYS A 29 11.55 0.90 -18.17
C CYS A 29 10.47 1.98 -17.98
N ILE A 30 9.37 1.89 -18.73
CA ILE A 30 8.17 2.70 -18.45
C ILE A 30 7.45 2.07 -17.27
N ILE A 31 7.49 2.75 -16.14
CA ILE A 31 6.89 2.31 -14.89
C ILE A 31 5.61 3.10 -14.64
N ASP A 32 4.49 2.55 -15.10
CA ASP A 32 3.16 3.13 -14.98
C ASP A 32 2.33 2.40 -13.91
N LYS A 33 1.84 1.21 -14.26
CA LYS A 33 0.82 0.49 -13.54
C LYS A 33 1.10 -1.00 -13.66
N PHE A 34 1.39 -1.63 -12.53
CA PHE A 34 1.60 -3.08 -12.45
C PHE A 34 1.10 -3.63 -11.12
N CYS A 35 0.85 -4.93 -11.06
CA CYS A 35 0.59 -5.64 -9.82
C CYS A 35 1.85 -6.38 -9.34
N LEU A 36 1.97 -6.64 -8.04
CA LEU A 36 3.06 -7.45 -7.47
C LEU A 36 2.66 -8.92 -7.39
N ASP A 37 3.40 -9.79 -8.09
CA ASP A 37 3.26 -11.26 -8.12
C ASP A 37 1.79 -11.77 -8.19
N CYS A 38 0.95 -11.05 -8.95
CA CYS A 38 -0.49 -11.30 -8.98
C CYS A 38 -0.95 -12.26 -10.09
N GLY A 39 -2.25 -12.59 -10.06
CA GLY A 39 -2.98 -13.36 -11.06
C GLY A 39 -3.15 -14.83 -10.70
N ASP A 40 -4.24 -15.44 -11.18
CA ASP A 40 -4.57 -16.87 -10.98
C ASP A 40 -3.44 -17.77 -11.48
N LYS A 41 -2.91 -17.42 -12.65
CA LYS A 41 -1.64 -17.96 -13.16
C LYS A 41 -0.61 -16.86 -13.03
N ARG A 42 0.34 -17.03 -12.11
CA ARG A 42 1.40 -16.04 -11.85
C ARG A 42 2.36 -15.92 -13.03
N ALA A 43 2.99 -14.76 -13.14
CA ALA A 43 4.04 -14.52 -14.12
C ALA A 43 5.24 -15.45 -13.88
N GLY A 44 5.96 -15.82 -14.93
CA GLY A 44 6.98 -16.86 -14.90
C GLY A 44 7.89 -16.80 -16.11
N TYR A 45 8.60 -17.89 -16.38
CA TYR A 45 9.42 -18.05 -17.59
C TYR A 45 9.26 -19.46 -18.18
N LYS A 46 9.68 -19.62 -19.43
CA LYS A 46 9.84 -20.95 -20.03
C LYS A 46 11.13 -21.59 -19.51
N GLU A 47 11.00 -22.63 -18.70
CA GLU A 47 12.12 -23.34 -18.04
C GLU A 47 13.32 -23.62 -18.94
N LYS A 48 13.07 -24.22 -20.12
CA LYS A 48 14.14 -24.56 -21.07
C LYS A 48 14.89 -23.34 -21.60
N ASP A 49 14.23 -22.20 -21.73
CA ASP A 49 14.84 -20.97 -22.20
C ASP A 49 15.57 -20.26 -21.05
N PHE A 50 15.01 -20.27 -19.85
CA PHE A 50 15.67 -19.69 -18.67
C PHE A 50 16.94 -20.47 -18.30
N SER A 51 16.93 -21.80 -18.42
CA SER A 51 18.15 -22.61 -18.29
C SER A 51 19.24 -22.25 -19.30
N LYS A 52 18.89 -21.78 -20.50
CA LYS A 52 19.90 -21.30 -21.48
C LYS A 52 20.50 -19.96 -21.05
N LEU A 53 19.68 -19.06 -20.52
CA LEU A 53 20.15 -17.81 -19.92
C LEU A 53 21.13 -18.09 -18.77
N LEU A 54 20.78 -19.00 -17.85
CA LEU A 54 21.68 -19.39 -16.75
C LEU A 54 23.00 -19.99 -17.26
N LYS A 55 22.96 -20.84 -18.30
CA LYS A 55 24.18 -21.39 -18.93
C LYS A 55 25.05 -20.31 -19.57
N ALA A 56 24.44 -19.33 -20.24
CA ALA A 56 25.17 -18.19 -20.79
C ALA A 56 25.86 -17.39 -19.68
N LEU A 57 25.14 -17.06 -18.61
CA LEU A 57 25.72 -16.36 -17.45
C LEU A 57 26.87 -17.15 -16.80
N ASN A 58 26.72 -18.46 -16.59
CA ASN A 58 27.80 -19.30 -16.04
C ASN A 58 29.03 -19.41 -16.97
N THR A 59 28.88 -19.11 -18.26
CA THR A 59 29.98 -19.17 -19.24
C THR A 59 30.66 -17.80 -19.38
N GLU A 60 29.88 -16.73 -19.30
CA GLU A 60 30.33 -15.35 -19.48
C GLU A 60 30.93 -14.76 -18.20
N LEU A 61 30.39 -15.14 -17.03
CA LEU A 61 30.81 -14.60 -15.74
C LEU A 61 31.96 -15.43 -15.15
N HIS A 62 33.03 -14.75 -14.77
CA HIS A 62 34.14 -15.31 -13.99
C HIS A 62 33.79 -15.29 -12.50
N LEU A 63 33.21 -16.39 -12.02
CA LEU A 63 32.59 -16.48 -10.69
C LEU A 63 33.52 -17.11 -9.63
N GLU A 64 34.80 -17.32 -9.95
CA GLU A 64 35.73 -18.00 -9.05
C GLU A 64 35.91 -17.25 -7.72
N GLY A 65 35.64 -17.94 -6.61
CA GLY A 65 35.78 -17.40 -5.26
C GLY A 65 34.74 -16.35 -4.88
N LEU A 66 33.70 -16.17 -5.69
CA LEU A 66 32.58 -15.30 -5.39
C LEU A 66 31.44 -16.10 -4.75
N ASP A 67 30.87 -15.52 -3.69
CA ASP A 67 29.64 -15.99 -3.06
C ASP A 67 28.74 -14.79 -2.81
N GLY A 68 27.44 -14.93 -3.09
CA GLY A 68 26.51 -13.83 -2.89
C GLY A 68 25.13 -14.07 -3.46
N LYS A 69 24.23 -13.13 -3.17
CA LYS A 69 22.85 -13.15 -3.65
C LYS A 69 22.47 -11.77 -4.17
N ILE A 70 21.82 -11.74 -5.32
CA ILE A 70 21.30 -10.51 -5.91
C ILE A 70 19.85 -10.77 -6.28
N MET A 71 18.95 -9.98 -5.72
CA MET A 71 17.54 -10.01 -6.07
C MET A 71 17.27 -8.90 -7.09
N PHE A 72 16.46 -9.22 -8.09
CA PHE A 72 16.01 -8.30 -9.13
C PHE A 72 14.50 -8.22 -9.13
N GLN A 73 13.96 -7.01 -9.22
CA GLN A 73 12.55 -6.77 -9.50
C GLN A 73 12.37 -6.64 -11.02
N VAL A 74 11.62 -7.56 -11.61
CA VAL A 74 11.38 -7.62 -13.06
C VAL A 74 9.92 -7.38 -13.38
N LEU A 75 9.64 -6.41 -14.26
CA LEU A 75 8.32 -6.20 -14.84
C LEU A 75 8.13 -7.11 -16.05
N VAL A 76 7.18 -8.03 -15.96
CA VAL A 76 6.79 -8.93 -17.05
C VAL A 76 5.58 -8.37 -17.78
N ALA A 77 5.69 -8.22 -19.09
CA ALA A 77 4.64 -7.68 -19.96
C ALA A 77 3.83 -8.80 -20.68
N PRO A 78 2.60 -8.51 -21.14
CA PRO A 78 1.71 -9.47 -21.81
C PRO A 78 2.29 -10.09 -23.10
N ASN A 79 3.25 -9.42 -23.73
CA ASN A 79 3.97 -9.91 -24.91
C ASN A 79 5.12 -10.89 -24.58
N GLY A 80 5.39 -11.16 -23.29
CA GLY A 80 6.45 -12.07 -22.84
C GLY A 80 7.83 -11.43 -22.73
N THR A 81 7.92 -10.10 -22.80
CA THR A 81 9.14 -9.34 -22.50
C THR A 81 9.23 -9.00 -21.02
N GLY A 82 10.47 -8.79 -20.54
CA GLY A 82 10.77 -8.42 -19.16
C GLY A 82 11.58 -7.14 -19.12
N CYS A 83 11.49 -6.40 -18.01
CA CYS A 83 12.29 -5.21 -17.79
C CYS A 83 12.64 -5.09 -16.30
N VAL A 84 13.93 -5.12 -15.98
CA VAL A 84 14.43 -4.95 -14.61
C VAL A 84 14.26 -3.49 -14.19
N ILE A 85 13.61 -3.28 -13.04
CA ILE A 85 13.36 -1.93 -12.51
C ILE A 85 14.09 -1.64 -11.19
N SER A 86 14.45 -2.65 -10.41
CA SER A 86 15.31 -2.47 -9.24
C SER A 86 16.09 -3.73 -8.87
N HIS A 87 17.13 -3.60 -8.05
CA HIS A 87 17.91 -4.71 -7.50
C HIS A 87 18.53 -4.40 -6.13
N THR A 88 19.10 -5.42 -5.49
CA THR A 88 19.73 -5.32 -4.15
C THR A 88 21.23 -4.98 -4.17
N ASP A 89 21.92 -5.14 -5.30
CA ASP A 89 23.37 -4.87 -5.37
C ASP A 89 23.72 -3.37 -5.39
N GLU A 90 24.17 -2.83 -4.25
CA GLU A 90 24.63 -1.43 -4.13
C GLU A 90 26.09 -1.24 -4.60
N SER A 91 26.84 -2.31 -4.88
CA SER A 91 28.27 -2.26 -5.18
C SER A 91 28.61 -1.86 -6.62
N LYS A 92 27.60 -1.71 -7.48
CA LYS A 92 27.74 -1.43 -8.93
C LYS A 92 28.61 -2.47 -9.65
N ASN A 93 28.47 -3.74 -9.27
CA ASN A 93 29.27 -4.82 -9.84
C ASN A 93 28.88 -5.09 -11.31
N GLN A 94 29.87 -5.35 -12.16
CA GLN A 94 29.66 -5.73 -13.56
C GLN A 94 28.77 -6.98 -13.70
N ILE A 95 28.87 -7.94 -12.77
CA ILE A 95 28.02 -9.13 -12.72
C ILE A 95 26.53 -8.73 -12.74
N THR A 96 26.15 -7.74 -11.93
CA THR A 96 24.78 -7.24 -11.85
C THR A 96 24.34 -6.64 -13.19
N ASN A 97 25.18 -5.83 -13.82
CA ASN A 97 24.88 -5.25 -15.13
C ASN A 97 24.67 -6.33 -16.21
N THR A 98 25.52 -7.35 -16.26
CA THR A 98 25.37 -8.48 -17.18
C THR A 98 24.06 -9.23 -16.93
N ILE A 99 23.70 -9.50 -15.66
CA ILE A 99 22.43 -10.15 -15.35
C ILE A 99 21.24 -9.27 -15.81
N ILE A 100 21.30 -7.96 -15.59
CA ILE A 100 20.26 -7.01 -16.04
C ILE A 100 20.09 -7.08 -17.56
N GLU A 101 21.19 -7.07 -18.32
CA GLU A 101 21.15 -7.17 -19.78
C GLU A 101 20.50 -8.47 -20.24
N HIS A 102 20.89 -9.61 -19.65
CA HIS A 102 20.29 -10.91 -19.97
C HIS A 102 18.79 -10.95 -19.64
N LEU A 103 18.37 -10.44 -18.48
CA LEU A 103 16.96 -10.40 -18.06
C LEU A 103 16.12 -9.49 -18.96
N ASN A 104 16.63 -8.32 -19.34
CA ASN A 104 15.94 -7.36 -20.22
C ASN A 104 15.80 -7.89 -21.65
N ASN A 105 16.79 -8.65 -22.13
CA ASN A 105 16.75 -9.26 -23.46
C ASN A 105 15.98 -10.59 -23.49
N PHE A 106 15.60 -11.13 -22.32
CA PHE A 106 14.86 -12.39 -22.23
C PHE A 106 13.39 -12.21 -22.65
N ALA A 107 13.07 -12.48 -23.91
CA ALA A 107 11.71 -12.41 -24.45
C ALA A 107 10.91 -13.72 -24.32
N LYS A 108 11.16 -14.51 -23.25
CA LYS A 108 10.52 -15.81 -22.99
C LYS A 108 9.87 -15.89 -21.62
N TRP A 109 9.49 -14.73 -21.06
CA TRP A 109 8.63 -14.66 -19.89
C TRP A 109 7.22 -15.16 -20.23
N THR A 110 6.57 -15.75 -19.25
CA THR A 110 5.14 -16.08 -19.27
C THR A 110 4.40 -15.01 -18.47
N PRO A 111 3.49 -14.24 -19.07
CA PRO A 111 2.75 -13.21 -18.34
C PRO A 111 1.78 -13.82 -17.34
N SER A 112 1.41 -13.06 -16.30
CA SER A 112 0.32 -13.49 -15.42
C SER A 112 -1.03 -13.37 -16.11
N VAL A 113 -1.98 -14.18 -15.64
CA VAL A 113 -3.34 -14.28 -16.18
C VAL A 113 -4.34 -14.32 -15.04
N THR A 114 -5.37 -13.47 -15.13
CA THR A 114 -6.53 -13.44 -14.24
C THR A 114 -7.78 -13.59 -15.09
N ASP A 115 -8.68 -14.50 -14.72
CA ASP A 115 -9.93 -14.76 -15.47
C ASP A 115 -9.70 -15.00 -16.98
N GLY A 116 -8.60 -15.67 -17.31
CA GLY A 116 -8.22 -15.96 -18.70
C GLY A 116 -7.67 -14.77 -19.50
N LYS A 117 -7.54 -13.58 -18.91
CA LYS A 117 -6.95 -12.38 -19.52
C LYS A 117 -5.56 -12.12 -18.98
N LYS A 118 -4.64 -11.74 -19.85
CA LYS A 118 -3.28 -11.35 -19.44
C LYS A 118 -3.32 -10.01 -18.69
N GLU A 119 -2.57 -9.92 -17.62
CA GLU A 119 -2.36 -8.66 -16.92
C GLU A 119 -1.54 -7.68 -17.76
N LEU A 120 -1.72 -6.37 -17.49
CA LEU A 120 -1.01 -5.31 -18.21
C LEU A 120 0.50 -5.37 -17.98
N LYS A 121 0.92 -5.49 -16.72
CA LYS A 121 2.31 -5.74 -16.28
C LYS A 121 2.27 -6.34 -14.88
N THR A 122 3.21 -7.23 -14.60
CA THR A 122 3.36 -7.87 -13.29
C THR A 122 4.81 -7.81 -12.84
N SER A 123 5.03 -7.29 -11.64
CA SER A 123 6.33 -7.30 -10.98
C SER A 123 6.57 -8.64 -10.30
N ILE A 124 7.72 -9.25 -10.54
CA ILE A 124 8.19 -10.46 -9.85
C ILE A 124 9.60 -10.25 -9.30
N ASN A 125 9.96 -10.99 -8.26
CA ASN A 125 11.33 -11.03 -7.76
C ASN A 125 12.06 -12.23 -8.38
N VAL A 126 13.26 -11.99 -8.91
CA VAL A 126 14.14 -13.03 -9.44
C VAL A 126 15.42 -13.01 -8.62
N LEU A 127 15.65 -14.07 -7.86
CA LEU A 127 16.83 -14.23 -7.01
C LEU A 127 17.91 -14.97 -7.79
N PHE A 128 19.06 -14.34 -7.95
CA PHE A 128 20.28 -14.99 -8.40
C PHE A 128 21.18 -15.29 -7.21
N THR A 129 21.66 -16.52 -7.13
CA THR A 129 22.63 -16.95 -6.11
C THR A 129 23.92 -17.38 -6.80
N ILE A 130 25.03 -16.78 -6.38
CA ILE A 130 26.37 -17.19 -6.77
C ILE A 130 26.91 -18.02 -5.62
N SER A 131 27.24 -19.27 -5.91
CA SER A 131 27.90 -20.16 -4.97
C SER A 131 28.65 -21.25 -5.69
N ASN A 132 29.74 -21.74 -5.10
CA ASN A 132 30.55 -22.83 -5.67
C ASN A 132 30.98 -22.54 -7.13
N ASN A 133 31.41 -21.30 -7.40
CA ASN A 133 31.81 -20.80 -8.71
C ASN A 133 30.73 -20.91 -9.80
N LYS A 134 29.46 -20.95 -9.41
CA LYS A 134 28.30 -21.05 -10.31
C LYS A 134 27.23 -20.04 -9.92
N ILE A 135 26.48 -19.61 -10.92
CA ILE A 135 25.29 -18.80 -10.73
C ILE A 135 24.04 -19.62 -11.02
N ASP A 136 23.07 -19.55 -10.13
CA ASP A 136 21.73 -20.09 -10.33
C ASP A 136 20.70 -18.96 -10.16
N GLY A 137 19.51 -19.14 -10.71
CA GLY A 137 18.46 -18.14 -10.67
C GLY A 137 17.08 -18.75 -10.60
N SER A 138 16.19 -18.16 -9.80
CA SER A 138 14.79 -18.57 -9.73
C SER A 138 13.89 -17.42 -9.34
N ILE A 139 12.59 -17.58 -9.58
CA ILE A 139 11.60 -16.60 -9.09
C ILE A 139 11.40 -16.83 -7.60
N GLU A 140 11.63 -15.79 -6.81
CA GLU A 140 11.26 -15.75 -5.40
C GLU A 140 9.85 -15.18 -5.30
N ARG A 141 8.89 -16.03 -4.93
CA ARG A 141 7.48 -15.64 -4.85
C ARG A 141 7.25 -14.76 -3.64
N VAL A 142 6.36 -13.79 -3.79
CA VAL A 142 5.88 -13.02 -2.65
C VAL A 142 4.89 -13.89 -1.91
N ASP A 143 5.22 -14.15 -0.65
CA ASP A 143 4.36 -14.85 0.29
C ASP A 143 3.54 -13.82 1.07
N PHE A 144 2.39 -13.46 0.49
CA PHE A 144 1.49 -12.48 1.10
C PHE A 144 0.91 -12.98 2.43
N GLU A 145 0.70 -14.30 2.59
CA GLU A 145 0.21 -14.87 3.84
C GLU A 145 1.25 -14.68 4.94
N LYS A 146 2.51 -15.04 4.69
CA LYS A 146 3.61 -14.84 5.64
C LYS A 146 3.88 -13.36 5.91
N PHE A 147 3.75 -12.49 4.90
CA PHE A 147 3.84 -11.05 5.09
C PHE A 147 2.76 -10.54 6.03
N GLU A 148 1.50 -10.96 5.84
CA GLU A 148 0.40 -10.60 6.74
C GLU A 148 0.61 -11.16 8.16
N GLU A 149 1.07 -12.41 8.30
CA GLU A 149 1.41 -13.04 9.59
C GLU A 149 2.51 -12.30 10.34
N SER A 150 3.42 -11.62 9.64
CA SER A 150 4.48 -10.84 10.28
C SER A 150 3.94 -9.67 11.12
N PHE A 151 2.69 -9.25 10.91
CA PHE A 151 2.00 -8.21 11.68
C PHE A 151 1.12 -8.77 12.81
N ASP A 152 1.03 -10.10 12.97
CA ASP A 152 0.13 -10.72 13.98
C ASP A 152 0.71 -10.73 15.40
N HIS A 153 1.98 -10.40 15.55
CA HIS A 153 2.68 -10.39 16.83
C HIS A 153 3.45 -9.09 17.00
N PRO A 154 3.57 -8.58 18.24
CA PRO A 154 4.38 -7.39 18.49
C PRO A 154 5.84 -7.72 18.15
N THR A 155 6.47 -6.82 17.43
CA THR A 155 7.91 -6.83 17.18
C THR A 155 8.51 -5.57 17.77
N ASP A 156 9.75 -5.67 18.24
CA ASP A 156 10.47 -4.48 18.70
C ASP A 156 10.67 -3.54 17.50
N PRO A 157 10.35 -2.24 17.64
CA PRO A 157 10.42 -1.31 16.53
C PRO A 157 11.87 -1.13 16.09
N GLU A 158 12.12 -1.38 14.81
CA GLU A 158 13.43 -1.15 14.21
C GLU A 158 13.57 0.33 13.82
N ILE A 159 14.57 1.02 14.39
CA ILE A 159 14.91 2.39 14.01
C ILE A 159 15.82 2.33 12.78
N THR A 160 15.24 2.50 11.59
CA THR A 160 15.98 2.47 10.32
C THR A 160 16.54 3.84 9.90
N ASN A 161 16.19 4.93 10.60
CA ASN A 161 16.71 6.27 10.32
C ASN A 161 18.18 6.39 10.74
N LYS A 162 19.07 6.57 9.76
CA LYS A 162 20.52 6.71 9.96
C LYS A 162 20.97 8.18 10.05
N ASP A 163 20.15 9.11 9.58
CA ASP A 163 20.48 10.54 9.49
C ASP A 163 20.21 11.28 10.80
N TYR A 164 19.16 10.86 11.51
CA TYR A 164 18.76 11.42 12.79
C TYR A 164 18.77 10.34 13.85
N GLN A 165 19.47 10.59 14.96
CA GLN A 165 19.35 9.73 16.13
C GLN A 165 17.98 9.94 16.76
N TYR A 166 17.00 9.13 16.37
CA TYR A 166 15.75 9.03 17.10
C TYR A 166 16.05 8.49 18.50
N ARG A 167 15.90 9.33 19.52
CA ARG A 167 16.12 8.97 20.93
C ARG A 167 14.82 9.13 21.71
N ASN A 168 13.87 8.21 21.50
CA ASN A 168 12.87 8.00 22.54
C ASN A 168 13.50 7.10 23.61
N VAL A 169 14.03 7.71 24.67
CA VAL A 169 14.65 6.99 25.80
C VAL A 169 13.70 6.04 26.51
N ASN A 170 12.39 6.23 26.33
CA ASN A 170 11.36 5.36 26.87
C ASN A 170 10.96 4.23 25.92
N LEU A 171 11.52 4.16 24.70
CA LEU A 171 11.18 3.11 23.74
C LEU A 171 11.30 1.70 24.33
N PRO A 172 12.39 1.36 25.06
CA PRO A 172 12.52 0.04 25.70
C PRO A 172 11.52 -0.20 26.85
N ASN A 173 10.86 0.85 27.35
CA ASN A 173 9.91 0.76 28.46
C ASN A 173 8.48 0.53 27.97
N TYR A 174 8.20 0.65 26.67
CA TYR A 174 6.86 0.38 26.15
C TYR A 174 6.61 -1.13 26.06
N LYS A 175 5.41 -1.52 26.47
CA LYS A 175 4.83 -2.80 26.09
C LYS A 175 4.04 -2.59 24.81
N ILE A 176 4.45 -3.24 23.73
CA ILE A 176 3.74 -3.19 22.44
C ILE A 176 2.75 -4.34 22.38
N GLU A 177 1.51 -4.04 21.99
CA GLU A 177 0.44 -5.00 21.80
C GLU A 177 -0.12 -4.86 20.39
N VAL A 178 -0.61 -5.98 19.84
CA VAL A 178 -1.17 -6.04 18.49
C VAL A 178 -2.65 -6.37 18.58
N TRP A 179 -3.46 -5.57 17.89
CA TRP A 179 -4.89 -5.79 17.74
C TRP A 179 -5.23 -5.93 16.26
N ASN A 180 -5.71 -7.11 15.86
CA ASN A 180 -6.03 -7.47 14.49
C ASN A 180 -7.39 -8.19 14.42
N THR A 181 -7.81 -8.57 13.22
CA THR A 181 -9.07 -9.31 13.00
C THR A 181 -9.11 -10.69 13.64
N LYS A 182 -7.95 -11.27 13.99
CA LYS A 182 -7.85 -12.62 14.59
C LYS A 182 -8.05 -12.58 16.11
N ASN A 183 -7.70 -11.48 16.77
CA ASN A 183 -7.74 -11.36 18.23
C ASN A 183 -8.67 -10.25 18.76
N SER A 184 -9.38 -9.55 17.88
CA SER A 184 -10.26 -8.44 18.24
C SER A 184 -11.49 -8.36 17.31
N SER A 185 -12.37 -7.39 17.57
CA SER A 185 -13.52 -7.06 16.71
C SER A 185 -13.20 -6.05 15.60
N LEU A 186 -11.93 -5.83 15.29
CA LEU A 186 -11.50 -5.02 14.13
C LEU A 186 -12.04 -5.65 12.83
N ILE A 187 -12.60 -4.84 11.93
CA ILE A 187 -13.26 -5.33 10.70
C ILE A 187 -12.24 -5.79 9.65
N LYS A 188 -11.19 -5.00 9.43
CA LYS A 188 -10.04 -5.34 8.58
C LYS A 188 -8.73 -4.82 9.16
N ASN A 189 -7.65 -5.57 8.92
CA ASN A 189 -6.30 -5.18 9.33
C ASN A 189 -5.77 -3.95 8.57
N ASN A 190 -6.32 -3.67 7.38
CA ASN A 190 -5.99 -2.46 6.63
C ASN A 190 -6.74 -1.25 7.19
N VAL A 191 -6.10 -0.55 8.12
CA VAL A 191 -6.58 0.71 8.71
C VAL A 191 -6.01 1.88 7.91
N ALA A 192 -6.88 2.65 7.28
CA ALA A 192 -6.49 3.76 6.40
C ALA A 192 -6.23 5.06 7.18
N HIS A 193 -7.02 5.33 8.22
CA HIS A 193 -6.90 6.53 9.05
C HIS A 193 -7.09 6.17 10.52
N ILE A 194 -6.36 6.90 11.37
CA ILE A 194 -6.39 6.76 12.83
C ILE A 194 -6.31 8.15 13.46
N ASP A 195 -7.04 8.36 14.54
CA ASP A 195 -6.87 9.51 15.42
C ASP A 195 -7.23 9.12 16.87
N ILE A 196 -6.82 9.93 17.85
CA ILE A 196 -6.95 9.63 19.27
C ILE A 196 -7.64 10.79 19.97
N ASP A 197 -8.70 10.51 20.73
CA ASP A 197 -9.39 11.52 21.53
C ASP A 197 -8.71 11.76 22.89
N SER A 198 -9.11 12.80 23.61
CA SER A 198 -8.53 13.15 24.91
C SER A 198 -8.79 12.12 26.03
N ASN A 199 -9.62 11.11 25.76
CA ASN A 199 -9.91 9.99 26.66
C ASN A 199 -9.18 8.70 26.24
N ASP A 200 -8.13 8.82 25.42
CA ASP A 200 -7.30 7.73 24.90
C ASP A 200 -8.08 6.70 24.06
N LYS A 201 -9.26 7.05 23.53
CA LYS A 201 -9.94 6.17 22.58
C LYS A 201 -9.33 6.35 21.21
N VAL A 202 -9.07 5.23 20.56
CA VAL A 202 -8.49 5.21 19.21
C VAL A 202 -9.62 5.08 18.20
N TRP A 203 -9.81 6.10 17.38
CA TRP A 203 -10.77 6.11 16.29
C TRP A 203 -10.08 5.65 15.02
N THR A 204 -10.70 4.71 14.30
CA THR A 204 -10.10 4.11 13.10
C THR A 204 -11.07 4.06 11.93
N LEU A 205 -10.53 4.24 10.73
CA LEU A 205 -11.21 3.90 9.48
C LEU A 205 -10.64 2.61 8.91
N SER A 206 -11.37 1.51 9.09
CA SER A 206 -11.04 0.20 8.55
C SER A 206 -12.11 -0.21 7.54
N ASP A 207 -11.72 -0.54 6.30
CA ASP A 207 -12.67 -0.89 5.23
C ASP A 207 -13.79 0.15 5.00
N THR A 208 -13.46 1.44 5.09
CA THR A 208 -14.42 2.55 5.02
C THR A 208 -15.46 2.59 6.15
N LYS A 209 -15.21 1.84 7.24
CA LYS A 209 -16.05 1.76 8.43
C LYS A 209 -15.35 2.49 9.58
N LEU A 210 -16.11 3.28 10.32
CA LEU A 210 -15.62 3.99 11.51
C LEU A 210 -15.77 3.08 12.73
N GLN A 211 -14.65 2.76 13.37
CA GLN A 211 -14.59 2.00 14.61
C GLN A 211 -13.91 2.80 15.71
N VAL A 212 -14.29 2.53 16.97
CA VAL A 212 -13.66 3.11 18.16
C VAL A 212 -13.12 1.99 19.01
N PHE A 213 -11.85 2.06 19.36
CA PHE A 213 -11.18 1.14 20.26
C PHE A 213 -11.08 1.74 21.66
N ASN A 214 -11.57 0.99 22.64
CA ASN A 214 -11.64 1.40 24.04
C ASN A 214 -10.56 0.75 24.93
N GLY A 215 -9.49 0.21 24.33
CA GLY A 215 -8.47 -0.57 25.04
C GLY A 215 -8.79 -2.07 25.16
N LYS A 216 -9.98 -2.50 24.73
CA LYS A 216 -10.38 -3.92 24.78
C LYS A 216 -11.03 -4.42 23.50
N ASN A 217 -11.97 -3.65 22.93
CA ASN A 217 -12.71 -4.04 21.74
C ASN A 217 -12.84 -2.85 20.78
N PHE A 218 -13.01 -3.15 19.50
CA PHE A 218 -13.44 -2.19 18.48
C PHE A 218 -14.96 -2.21 18.36
N GLU A 219 -15.58 -1.05 18.53
CA GLU A 219 -17.02 -0.87 18.40
C GLU A 219 -17.33 -0.05 17.15
N LEU A 220 -18.33 -0.48 16.38
CA LEU A 220 -18.80 0.26 15.21
C LEU A 220 -19.45 1.57 15.65
N ASN A 221 -19.01 2.68 15.07
CA ASN A 221 -19.65 3.98 15.22
C ASN A 221 -20.09 4.45 13.83
N GLU A 222 -21.20 3.87 13.34
CA GLU A 222 -21.73 4.20 12.02
C GLU A 222 -22.83 5.26 12.09
N TYR A 223 -22.83 6.15 11.11
CA TYR A 223 -23.96 7.02 10.81
C TYR A 223 -24.82 6.39 9.71
N ILE A 224 -26.11 6.19 10.00
CA ILE A 224 -27.11 5.80 9.00
C ILE A 224 -27.86 7.06 8.58
N ASP A 225 -27.50 7.63 7.42
CA ASP A 225 -28.32 8.68 6.81
C ASP A 225 -29.55 8.05 6.15
N LEU A 226 -30.70 8.10 6.82
CA LEU A 226 -31.98 7.60 6.29
C LEU A 226 -32.40 8.27 4.98
N LYS A 227 -31.81 9.41 4.60
CA LYS A 227 -32.10 10.15 3.37
C LYS A 227 -31.10 9.86 2.25
N ASN A 228 -30.01 9.14 2.54
CA ASN A 228 -28.94 8.84 1.59
C ASN A 228 -28.58 7.36 1.68
N ASN A 229 -29.26 6.52 0.89
CA ASN A 229 -28.97 5.08 0.79
C ASN A 229 -27.66 4.77 0.04
N ASN A 230 -26.85 5.79 -0.24
CA ASN A 230 -25.63 5.62 -1.03
C ASN A 230 -24.54 5.01 -0.14
N LYS A 231 -24.04 3.84 -0.55
CA LYS A 231 -23.13 2.97 0.21
C LYS A 231 -21.66 3.43 0.14
N SER A 232 -21.37 4.72 0.10
CA SER A 232 -19.98 5.20 0.02
C SER A 232 -19.42 5.41 1.42
N GLY A 233 -18.60 4.50 1.93
CA GLY A 233 -18.12 4.58 3.31
C GLY A 233 -17.29 5.83 3.65
N PHE A 234 -16.65 5.80 4.81
CA PHE A 234 -15.85 6.91 5.34
C PHE A 234 -14.42 6.87 4.82
N TYR A 235 -13.83 8.05 4.58
CA TYR A 235 -12.54 8.21 3.91
C TYR A 235 -11.56 9.10 4.66
N GLU A 236 -12.01 9.92 5.62
CA GLU A 236 -11.09 10.71 6.44
C GLU A 236 -11.69 10.92 7.83
N ILE A 237 -10.82 10.94 8.84
CA ILE A 237 -11.16 11.32 10.21
C ILE A 237 -10.11 12.28 10.75
N SER A 238 -10.55 13.21 11.58
CA SER A 238 -9.65 13.95 12.46
C SER A 238 -10.39 14.41 13.72
N ILE A 239 -9.69 14.50 14.84
CA ILE A 239 -10.23 14.89 16.14
C ILE A 239 -9.55 16.17 16.56
N ASN A 240 -10.35 17.14 17.00
CA ASN A 240 -9.83 18.40 17.49
C ASN A 240 -9.62 18.38 19.02
N GLN A 241 -9.09 19.47 19.57
CA GLN A 241 -8.69 19.53 20.98
C GLN A 241 -9.88 19.55 21.97
N ILE A 242 -11.11 19.60 21.46
CA ILE A 242 -12.35 19.56 22.26
C ILE A 242 -13.13 18.26 22.01
N ASP A 243 -12.48 17.22 21.49
CA ASP A 243 -13.03 15.90 21.15
C ASP A 243 -14.22 15.94 20.18
N GLU A 244 -14.31 16.97 19.33
CA GLU A 244 -15.20 16.91 18.18
C GLU A 244 -14.52 16.13 17.06
N VAL A 245 -15.12 15.00 16.69
CA VAL A 245 -14.63 14.12 15.63
C VAL A 245 -15.17 14.62 14.29
N TRP A 246 -14.29 15.01 13.40
CA TRP A 246 -14.59 15.39 12.03
C TRP A 246 -14.44 14.18 11.12
N VAL A 247 -15.46 13.88 10.34
CA VAL A 247 -15.50 12.70 9.48
C VAL A 247 -15.95 13.11 8.08
N TYR A 248 -15.20 12.71 7.06
CA TYR A 248 -15.67 12.78 5.68
C TYR A 248 -15.98 11.39 5.15
N GLY A 249 -17.16 11.24 4.56
CA GLY A 249 -17.66 9.99 4.00
C GLY A 249 -19.01 10.18 3.35
N ASN A 250 -19.46 9.23 2.54
CA ASN A 250 -20.74 9.35 1.83
C ASN A 250 -20.87 10.65 0.98
N GLY A 251 -19.75 11.25 0.56
CA GLY A 251 -19.72 12.54 -0.14
C GLY A 251 -20.11 13.75 0.71
N MET A 252 -20.07 13.62 2.04
CA MET A 252 -20.53 14.63 3.00
C MET A 252 -19.53 14.79 4.14
N LEU A 253 -19.56 15.94 4.78
CA LEU A 253 -18.80 16.24 5.99
C LEU A 253 -19.70 16.13 7.21
N TYR A 254 -19.21 15.47 8.25
CA TYR A 254 -19.90 15.27 9.52
C TYR A 254 -19.02 15.70 10.69
N THR A 255 -19.66 16.09 11.78
CA THR A 255 -19.03 16.14 13.10
C THR A 255 -19.75 15.20 14.05
N ILE A 256 -18.99 14.59 14.97
CA ILE A 256 -19.50 13.79 16.07
C ILE A 256 -19.08 14.48 17.36
N ASN A 257 -20.05 14.81 18.20
CA ASN A 257 -19.81 15.38 19.52
C ASN A 257 -20.67 14.62 20.54
N ASN A 258 -20.04 14.01 21.54
CA ASN A 258 -20.72 13.17 22.53
C ASN A 258 -21.63 12.09 21.91
N GLY A 259 -21.16 11.45 20.84
CA GLY A 259 -21.90 10.42 20.09
C GLY A 259 -23.02 10.96 19.19
N VAL A 260 -23.25 12.28 19.17
CA VAL A 260 -24.26 12.91 18.31
C VAL A 260 -23.63 13.32 16.98
N TRP A 261 -24.16 12.75 15.90
CA TRP A 261 -23.76 13.05 14.54
C TRP A 261 -24.45 14.28 13.99
N ASN A 262 -23.68 15.18 13.38
CA ASN A 262 -24.16 16.41 12.76
C ASN A 262 -23.59 16.57 11.36
N ARG A 263 -24.44 16.74 10.35
CA ARG A 263 -24.01 16.97 8.97
C ARG A 263 -23.68 18.45 8.75
N GLN A 264 -22.57 18.73 8.07
CA GLN A 264 -22.02 20.07 7.84
C GLN A 264 -22.29 20.56 6.40
N ASP A 265 -23.56 20.70 6.03
CA ASP A 265 -24.02 21.00 4.66
C ASP A 265 -23.54 22.35 4.06
N LYS A 266 -23.06 23.27 4.91
CA LYS A 266 -22.69 24.63 4.51
C LYS A 266 -21.20 24.81 4.26
N ILE A 267 -20.37 23.92 4.78
CA ILE A 267 -18.90 24.09 4.78
C ILE A 267 -18.32 23.76 3.40
N LEU A 268 -18.88 22.74 2.74
CA LEU A 268 -18.41 22.26 1.44
C LEU A 268 -19.54 22.27 0.39
N PRO A 269 -19.23 22.61 -0.87
CA PRO A 269 -20.11 22.34 -2.00
C PRO A 269 -20.45 20.85 -2.12
N LYS A 270 -21.63 20.54 -2.71
CA LYS A 270 -22.11 19.15 -2.86
C LYS A 270 -21.20 18.25 -3.72
N ASP A 271 -20.36 18.83 -4.57
CA ASP A 271 -19.43 18.13 -5.47
C ASP A 271 -17.97 18.23 -5.00
N ALA A 272 -17.74 18.69 -3.76
CA ALA A 272 -16.43 18.69 -3.16
C ALA A 272 -16.02 17.28 -2.75
N ASN A 273 -14.79 16.91 -3.07
CA ASN A 273 -14.16 15.69 -2.59
C ASN A 273 -13.01 16.05 -1.65
N VAL A 274 -13.12 15.66 -0.39
CA VAL A 274 -12.11 15.92 0.64
C VAL A 274 -11.00 14.88 0.53
N TYR A 275 -9.77 15.38 0.56
CA TYR A 275 -8.55 14.57 0.55
C TYR A 275 -7.92 14.45 1.93
N LYS A 276 -8.06 15.49 2.76
CA LYS A 276 -7.49 15.51 4.10
C LYS A 276 -8.28 16.46 5.01
N ILE A 277 -8.42 16.07 6.27
CA ILE A 277 -8.83 16.92 7.38
C ILE A 277 -7.66 16.93 8.36
N ASP A 278 -7.30 18.11 8.85
CA ASP A 278 -6.26 18.28 9.85
C ASP A 278 -6.69 19.32 10.88
N THR A 279 -6.18 19.21 12.11
CA THR A 279 -6.53 20.13 13.19
C THR A 279 -5.30 20.83 13.73
N ASN A 280 -5.42 22.13 14.01
CA ASN A 280 -4.37 22.87 14.68
C ASN A 280 -4.51 22.69 16.19
N PRO A 281 -3.58 21.99 16.87
CA PRO A 281 -3.68 21.76 18.30
C PRO A 281 -3.56 23.04 19.14
N LYS A 282 -3.00 24.13 18.59
CA LYS A 282 -2.85 25.40 19.32
C LYS A 282 -4.02 26.35 19.11
N SER A 283 -4.52 26.44 17.89
CA SER A 283 -5.56 27.42 17.53
C SER A 283 -6.96 26.81 17.43
N ASN A 284 -7.08 25.48 17.48
CA ASN A 284 -8.30 24.69 17.24
C ASN A 284 -8.95 24.97 15.87
N GLU A 285 -8.16 25.43 14.90
CA GLU A 285 -8.59 25.54 13.50
C GLU A 285 -8.66 24.15 12.87
N ILE A 286 -9.67 23.94 12.03
CA ILE A 286 -9.82 22.74 11.21
C ILE A 286 -9.50 23.10 9.77
N PHE A 287 -8.56 22.39 9.18
CA PHE A 287 -8.16 22.51 7.78
C PHE A 287 -8.78 21.36 6.99
N ILE A 288 -9.52 21.68 5.93
CA ILE A 288 -10.18 20.70 5.07
C ILE A 288 -9.68 20.92 3.64
N GLY A 289 -8.78 20.06 3.19
CA GLY A 289 -8.26 20.08 1.83
C GLY A 289 -9.16 19.29 0.89
N SER A 290 -9.56 19.90 -0.22
CA SER A 290 -10.46 19.28 -1.20
C SER A 290 -10.06 19.62 -2.64
N ASN A 291 -10.72 18.99 -3.61
CA ASN A 291 -10.64 19.39 -5.01
C ASN A 291 -11.20 20.80 -5.30
N LYS A 292 -11.79 21.46 -4.30
CA LYS A 292 -12.30 22.85 -4.38
C LYS A 292 -11.42 23.86 -3.64
N GLY A 293 -10.24 23.46 -3.20
CA GLY A 293 -9.34 24.31 -2.41
C GLY A 293 -9.31 23.92 -0.93
N LEU A 294 -8.79 24.83 -0.11
CA LEU A 294 -8.58 24.66 1.32
C LEU A 294 -9.64 25.45 2.12
N VAL A 295 -10.43 24.74 2.92
CA VAL A 295 -11.32 25.37 3.89
C VAL A 295 -10.63 25.45 5.24
N ILE A 296 -10.69 26.61 5.88
CA ILE A 296 -10.26 26.83 7.26
C ILE A 296 -11.49 27.13 8.10
N TYR A 297 -11.83 26.25 9.03
CA TYR A 297 -12.98 26.37 9.93
C TYR A 297 -12.52 26.66 11.36
N LYS A 298 -13.17 27.63 12.00
CA LYS A 298 -12.96 27.98 13.42
C LYS A 298 -14.20 28.68 13.97
N ASP A 299 -14.61 28.34 15.19
CA ASP A 299 -15.68 29.02 15.93
C ASP A 299 -16.99 29.18 15.11
N LYS A 300 -17.41 28.11 14.42
CA LYS A 300 -18.60 28.06 13.54
C LYS A 300 -18.55 29.00 12.33
N LYS A 301 -17.37 29.54 12.01
CA LYS A 301 -17.10 30.31 10.80
C LYS A 301 -16.10 29.55 9.96
N TYR A 302 -16.15 29.76 8.65
CA TYR A 302 -15.16 29.23 7.74
C TYR A 302 -14.80 30.24 6.67
N ARG A 303 -13.60 30.07 6.12
CA ARG A 303 -13.13 30.75 4.92
C ARG A 303 -12.58 29.71 3.95
N VAL A 304 -12.68 30.01 2.66
CA VAL A 304 -12.13 29.17 1.59
C VAL A 304 -10.94 29.90 0.98
N ILE A 305 -9.88 29.16 0.73
CA ILE A 305 -8.70 29.58 -0.02
C ILE A 305 -8.69 28.71 -1.27
N ASP A 306 -8.95 29.33 -2.43
CA ASP A 306 -9.00 28.70 -3.75
C ASP A 306 -7.64 28.74 -4.44
#